data_AF-A0A2P6SQR2-F1
#
_entry.id   AF-A0A2P6SQR2-F1
#
_cell.length_a   1.000
_cell.length_b   1.000
_cell.length_c   1.000
_cell.angle_alpha   90.00
_cell.angle_beta   90.00
_cell.angle_gamma   90.00
#
_symmetry.space_group_name_H-M   'P 1'
#
loop_
_entity.id
_entity.type
_entity.pdbx_description
1 polymer ?
#
loop_
_entity_poly.entity_id
_entity_poly.type
_entity_poly.pdbx_seq_one_letter_code
_entity_poly.pdbx_strand_id
1 'polypeptide(L)'
;MASSSSPNSSVRVIKKYAVEGLKDKALKEHLNMIRDKDSLHKYGAKLYKSIAKFAIVDEALEQLIKVHSEPPTRTMVIGNNQVMSYTCSRNSSADDLKKHAMEVFKDATKDCEDKDIKEKFDMIQDYSSLEKSAFMFFNSMVNSGFLDEAEELLKKAILPVVAVHTYVIGVGVASGNTNAALKAFQHMSASGVAPNSYTYAVLIKGLTADPNYCGDAKKFLLEMMDKGMRPNAATYTAVIEGFAMQEDKAAEEEGKQLVELMMHKGFVPNAKAMMEVLKGRPKPLIRRVINIALSKLKG
;
A
#
# COMPACT_ATOMS: atom_id res chain seq x y z
N MET A 1 -49.12 -9.98 16.66
CA MET A 1 -48.32 -9.69 17.86
C MET A 1 -46.99 -10.40 17.72
N ALA A 2 -45.92 -9.68 17.44
CA ALA A 2 -44.56 -10.22 17.44
C ALA A 2 -43.78 -9.47 18.51
N SER A 3 -43.41 -10.17 19.57
CA SER A 3 -42.67 -9.63 20.71
C SER A 3 -41.17 -9.59 20.40
N SER A 4 -40.60 -8.45 20.75
CA SER A 4 -39.19 -8.06 20.64
C SER A 4 -38.27 -8.90 21.52
N SER A 5 -37.25 -9.53 20.93
CA SER A 5 -36.07 -10.02 21.66
C SER A 5 -34.90 -9.03 21.52
N SER A 6 -34.39 -8.61 22.68
CA SER A 6 -33.44 -7.53 22.95
C SER A 6 -32.05 -7.65 22.27
N PRO A 7 -31.40 -6.53 21.86
CA PRO A 7 -30.05 -6.50 21.27
C PRO A 7 -28.86 -6.72 22.24
N ASN A 8 -29.09 -7.20 23.46
CA ASN A 8 -28.06 -7.21 24.53
C ASN A 8 -27.34 -8.55 24.79
N SER A 9 -27.60 -9.61 24.04
CA SER A 9 -26.86 -10.88 24.17
C SER A 9 -25.61 -10.93 23.28
N SER A 10 -25.70 -10.46 22.03
CA SER A 10 -24.59 -10.49 21.07
C SER A 10 -23.43 -9.56 21.46
N VAL A 11 -23.74 -8.40 22.04
CA VAL A 11 -22.72 -7.41 22.45
C VAL A 11 -21.91 -7.89 23.67
N ARG A 12 -22.54 -8.62 24.60
CA ARG A 12 -21.85 -9.22 25.76
C ARG A 12 -20.95 -10.39 25.36
N VAL A 13 -21.38 -11.20 24.39
CA VAL A 13 -20.57 -12.30 23.85
C VAL A 13 -19.37 -11.75 23.07
N ILE A 14 -19.58 -10.75 22.20
CA ILE A 14 -18.49 -10.13 21.43
C ILE A 14 -17.46 -9.42 22.34
N LYS A 15 -17.91 -8.73 23.40
CA LYS A 15 -17.00 -8.15 24.39
C LYS A 15 -16.21 -9.20 25.18
N LYS A 16 -16.82 -10.36 25.50
CA LYS A 16 -16.13 -11.43 26.22
C LYS A 16 -15.03 -12.07 25.36
N TYR A 17 -15.32 -12.37 24.09
CA TYR A 17 -14.34 -12.95 23.17
C TYR A 17 -13.23 -11.97 22.75
N ALA A 18 -13.52 -10.68 22.61
CA ALA A 18 -12.52 -9.66 22.31
C ALA A 18 -11.54 -9.38 23.47
N VAL A 19 -11.95 -9.67 24.71
CA VAL A 19 -11.13 -9.46 25.91
C VAL A 19 -10.30 -10.71 26.26
N GLU A 20 -10.82 -11.91 25.99
CA GLU A 20 -10.12 -13.17 26.32
C GLU A 20 -9.14 -13.64 25.21
N GLY A 21 -9.34 -13.23 23.95
CA GLY A 21 -8.50 -13.64 22.80
C GLY A 21 -7.32 -12.74 22.44
N LEU A 22 -7.03 -11.69 23.23
CA LEU A 22 -5.91 -10.77 22.97
C LEU A 22 -4.96 -10.75 24.16
N LYS A 23 -4.02 -11.71 24.18
CA LYS A 23 -2.93 -11.75 25.16
C LYS A 23 -1.74 -10.84 24.82
N ASP A 24 -1.81 -10.10 23.71
CA ASP A 24 -0.75 -9.17 23.34
C ASP A 24 -1.02 -7.76 23.90
N LYS A 25 -0.25 -7.39 24.91
CA LYS A 25 -0.30 -6.09 25.59
C LYS A 25 -0.03 -4.93 24.61
N ALA A 26 0.77 -5.15 23.57
CA ALA A 26 1.16 -4.13 22.59
C ALA A 26 0.03 -3.74 21.64
N LEU A 27 -0.82 -4.71 21.27
CA LEU A 27 -1.98 -4.45 20.40
C LEU A 27 -3.10 -3.71 21.15
N LYS A 28 -3.25 -4.00 22.45
CA LYS A 28 -4.21 -3.33 23.33
C LYS A 28 -3.83 -1.86 23.58
N GLU A 29 -2.54 -1.59 23.71
CA GLU A 29 -1.99 -0.22 23.79
C GLU A 29 -2.14 0.54 22.46
N HIS A 30 -1.89 -0.11 21.32
CA HIS A 30 -2.10 0.50 19.99
C HIS A 30 -3.57 0.83 19.68
N LEU A 31 -4.51 -0.04 20.09
CA LEU A 31 -5.94 0.20 19.93
C LEU A 31 -6.46 1.36 20.80
N ASN A 32 -5.87 1.56 21.98
CA ASN A 32 -6.21 2.69 22.87
C ASN A 32 -5.72 4.05 22.36
N MET A 33 -4.80 4.09 21.39
CA MET A 33 -4.31 5.34 20.78
C MET A 33 -5.20 5.87 19.65
N ILE A 34 -6.16 5.09 19.16
CA ILE A 34 -7.05 5.48 18.05
C ILE A 34 -8.31 6.15 18.62
N ARG A 35 -8.34 7.49 18.58
CA ARG A 35 -9.37 8.32 19.25
C ARG A 35 -10.64 8.61 18.43
N ASP A 36 -10.76 8.16 17.17
CA ASP A 36 -11.93 8.46 16.34
C ASP A 36 -12.73 7.19 15.95
N LYS A 37 -14.02 7.18 16.32
CA LYS A 37 -14.96 6.06 16.17
C LYS A 37 -15.48 5.91 14.73
N ASP A 38 -15.52 6.99 13.96
CA ASP A 38 -16.12 6.97 12.62
C ASP A 38 -15.16 6.41 11.56
N SER A 39 -13.86 6.66 11.74
CA SER A 39 -12.78 6.05 10.95
C SER A 39 -12.68 4.53 11.17
N LEU A 40 -12.99 4.06 12.38
CA LEU A 40 -13.03 2.64 12.75
C LEU A 40 -14.18 1.89 12.03
N HIS A 41 -15.31 2.55 11.80
CA HIS A 41 -16.53 1.86 11.37
C HIS A 41 -16.56 1.49 9.88
N LYS A 42 -15.82 2.22 9.03
CA LYS A 42 -15.81 2.02 7.57
C LYS A 42 -14.56 1.29 7.05
N TYR A 43 -13.38 1.61 7.59
CA TYR A 43 -12.09 1.00 7.22
C TYR A 43 -11.70 -0.14 8.17
N GLY A 44 -11.89 0.08 9.48
CA GLY A 44 -11.68 -0.95 10.48
C GLY A 44 -12.58 -2.15 10.27
N ALA A 45 -13.85 -2.00 9.89
CA ALA A 45 -14.75 -3.15 9.69
C ALA A 45 -14.36 -4.08 8.53
N LYS A 46 -13.83 -3.56 7.41
CA LYS A 46 -13.35 -4.41 6.29
C LYS A 46 -12.04 -5.09 6.61
N LEU A 47 -11.10 -4.33 7.18
CA LEU A 47 -9.80 -4.84 7.60
C LEU A 47 -9.94 -5.83 8.76
N TYR A 48 -10.74 -5.53 9.76
CA TYR A 48 -11.06 -6.41 10.90
C TYR A 48 -11.81 -7.66 10.45
N LYS A 49 -12.70 -7.58 9.45
CA LYS A 49 -13.36 -8.77 8.88
C LYS A 49 -12.40 -9.63 8.05
N SER A 50 -11.35 -9.06 7.45
CA SER A 50 -10.26 -9.83 6.85
C SER A 50 -9.33 -10.40 7.93
N ILE A 51 -8.74 -9.55 8.78
CA ILE A 51 -7.78 -9.92 9.83
C ILE A 51 -8.39 -10.89 10.85
N ALA A 52 -9.60 -10.66 11.35
CA ALA A 52 -10.25 -11.58 12.30
C ALA A 52 -10.59 -12.92 11.65
N LYS A 53 -10.83 -12.95 10.34
CA LYS A 53 -11.02 -14.20 9.59
C LYS A 53 -9.71 -14.98 9.40
N PHE A 54 -8.55 -14.31 9.46
CA PHE A 54 -7.23 -14.95 9.46
C PHE A 54 -6.75 -15.34 10.88
N ALA A 55 -6.96 -14.50 11.88
CA ALA A 55 -6.53 -14.74 13.27
C ALA A 55 -7.32 -15.88 13.96
N ILE A 56 -8.64 -15.97 13.72
CA ILE A 56 -9.47 -17.08 14.22
C ILE A 56 -9.08 -18.40 13.55
N VAL A 57 -8.59 -18.35 12.31
CA VAL A 57 -8.08 -19.54 11.61
C VAL A 57 -6.74 -19.96 12.20
N ASP A 58 -5.79 -19.05 12.44
CA ASP A 58 -4.47 -19.41 13.01
C ASP A 58 -4.58 -20.03 14.42
N GLU A 59 -5.41 -19.48 15.33
CA GLU A 59 -5.51 -19.98 16.71
C GLU A 59 -6.25 -21.34 16.80
N ALA A 60 -7.26 -21.56 15.94
CA ALA A 60 -7.93 -22.85 15.80
C ALA A 60 -7.04 -23.89 15.11
N LEU A 61 -6.19 -23.45 14.17
CA LEU A 61 -5.24 -24.29 13.44
C LEU A 61 -4.09 -24.72 14.35
N GLU A 62 -3.56 -23.86 15.23
CA GLU A 62 -2.53 -24.23 16.21
C GLU A 62 -3.03 -25.30 17.20
N GLN A 63 -4.31 -25.25 17.59
CA GLN A 63 -4.91 -26.29 18.45
C GLN A 63 -5.16 -27.61 17.70
N LEU A 64 -5.46 -27.56 16.39
CA LEU A 64 -5.61 -28.74 15.52
C LEU A 64 -4.27 -29.37 15.12
N ILE A 65 -3.23 -28.57 14.89
CA ILE A 65 -1.84 -28.97 14.59
C ILE A 65 -1.21 -29.73 15.76
N LYS A 66 -1.64 -29.46 16.99
CA LYS A 66 -1.20 -30.20 18.19
C LYS A 66 -1.73 -31.63 18.26
N VAL A 67 -2.79 -31.96 17.50
CA VAL A 67 -3.50 -33.24 17.58
C VAL A 67 -3.16 -34.18 16.42
N HIS A 68 -2.81 -33.67 15.23
CA HIS A 68 -2.52 -34.51 14.06
C HIS A 68 -1.19 -34.13 13.37
N SER A 69 -0.25 -35.07 13.43
CA SER A 69 1.09 -35.01 12.87
C SER A 69 1.09 -35.25 11.34
N GLU A 70 0.66 -34.27 10.54
CA GLU A 70 0.87 -34.21 9.07
C GLU A 70 0.70 -32.74 8.58
N PRO A 71 1.32 -32.33 7.45
CA PRO A 71 1.50 -30.91 7.11
C PRO A 71 0.14 -30.20 6.84
N PRO A 72 -0.03 -28.94 7.27
CA PRO A 72 -1.34 -28.32 7.30
C PRO A 72 -1.86 -27.97 5.90
N THR A 73 -2.96 -28.61 5.51
CA THR A 73 -3.82 -28.18 4.39
C THR A 73 -4.55 -26.90 4.82
N ARG A 74 -4.25 -25.76 4.17
CA ARG A 74 -4.94 -24.49 4.44
C ARG A 74 -6.19 -24.42 3.55
N THR A 75 -7.35 -24.35 4.19
CA THR A 75 -8.66 -24.21 3.51
C THR A 75 -9.29 -22.89 3.91
N MET A 76 -9.73 -22.08 2.95
CA MET A 76 -10.42 -20.82 3.21
C MET A 76 -11.83 -20.87 2.62
N VAL A 77 -12.85 -20.69 3.45
CA VAL A 77 -14.24 -20.54 3.00
C VAL A 77 -14.46 -19.11 2.54
N ILE A 78 -14.65 -18.92 1.24
CA ILE A 78 -15.03 -17.64 0.64
C ILE A 78 -16.56 -17.60 0.60
N GLY A 79 -17.16 -16.46 0.98
CA GLY A 79 -18.61 -16.32 0.99
C GLY A 79 -19.21 -16.69 -0.37
N ASN A 80 -20.39 -17.33 -0.34
CA ASN A 80 -21.09 -18.05 -1.42
C ASN A 80 -20.69 -19.53 -1.60
N ASN A 81 -20.51 -20.28 -0.51
CA ASN A 81 -20.43 -21.76 -0.49
C ASN A 81 -19.37 -22.42 -1.40
N GLN A 82 -18.35 -21.69 -1.86
CA GLN A 82 -17.21 -22.30 -2.54
C GLN A 82 -16.05 -22.52 -1.57
N VAL A 83 -15.58 -23.76 -1.50
CA VAL A 83 -14.46 -24.21 -0.69
C VAL A 83 -13.24 -24.38 -1.59
N MET A 84 -12.16 -23.66 -1.32
CA MET A 84 -10.86 -23.85 -1.95
C MET A 84 -9.90 -24.46 -0.92
N SER A 85 -9.45 -25.68 -1.20
CA SER A 85 -8.43 -26.41 -0.44
C SER A 85 -7.10 -26.39 -1.19
N TYR A 86 -6.01 -26.06 -0.52
CA TYR A 86 -4.67 -26.15 -1.09
C TYR A 86 -3.79 -27.12 -0.30
N THR A 87 -3.17 -28.06 -1.00
CA THR A 87 -2.11 -28.93 -0.47
C THR A 87 -0.75 -28.33 -0.80
N CYS A 88 0.05 -28.01 0.22
CA CYS A 88 1.44 -27.59 0.03
C CYS A 88 2.32 -28.83 -0.08
N SER A 89 2.86 -29.10 -1.27
CA SER A 89 3.89 -30.11 -1.46
C SER A 89 5.22 -29.58 -0.94
N ARG A 90 5.88 -30.34 -0.06
CA ARG A 90 7.20 -30.00 0.47
C ARG A 90 8.28 -30.58 -0.45
N ASN A 91 9.29 -29.75 -0.71
CA ASN A 91 10.69 -30.03 -1.05
C ASN A 91 11.09 -29.59 -2.47
N SER A 92 11.95 -28.57 -2.54
CA SER A 92 12.62 -27.94 -3.71
C SER A 92 11.87 -26.87 -4.55
N SER A 93 10.86 -26.17 -4.01
CA SER A 93 10.22 -25.05 -4.74
C SER A 93 10.00 -23.80 -3.87
N ALA A 94 9.46 -23.95 -2.64
CA ALA A 94 9.17 -22.79 -1.80
C ALA A 94 10.43 -22.13 -1.21
N ASP A 95 11.39 -22.92 -0.75
CA ASP A 95 12.64 -22.39 -0.20
C ASP A 95 13.53 -21.76 -1.28
N ASP A 96 13.51 -22.32 -2.50
CA ASP A 96 14.19 -21.74 -3.67
C ASP A 96 13.57 -20.40 -4.08
N LEU A 97 12.24 -20.28 -4.04
CA LEU A 97 11.54 -19.02 -4.31
C LEU A 97 11.79 -17.97 -3.21
N LYS A 98 11.86 -18.37 -1.94
CA LYS A 98 12.25 -17.46 -0.83
C LYS A 98 13.71 -17.02 -0.97
N LYS A 99 14.60 -17.94 -1.32
CA LYS A 99 16.01 -17.66 -1.60
C LYS A 99 16.13 -16.69 -2.77
N HIS A 100 15.38 -16.91 -3.85
CA HIS A 100 15.34 -16.02 -5.00
C HIS A 100 14.86 -14.62 -4.61
N ALA A 101 13.78 -14.50 -3.81
CA ALA A 101 13.32 -13.20 -3.31
C ALA A 101 14.40 -12.47 -2.48
N MET A 102 15.16 -13.21 -1.67
CA MET A 102 16.30 -12.66 -0.92
C MET A 102 17.48 -12.27 -1.81
N GLU A 103 17.76 -13.02 -2.87
CA GLU A 103 18.78 -12.68 -3.87
C GLU A 103 18.40 -11.39 -4.60
N VAL A 104 17.14 -11.27 -5.03
CA VAL A 104 16.63 -10.04 -5.64
C VAL A 104 16.66 -8.86 -4.67
N PHE A 105 16.33 -9.07 -3.40
CA PHE A 105 16.46 -8.01 -2.39
C PHE A 105 17.90 -7.53 -2.28
N LYS A 106 18.86 -8.45 -2.11
CA LYS A 106 20.29 -8.11 -2.03
C LYS A 106 20.79 -7.40 -3.29
N ASP A 107 20.36 -7.87 -4.45
CA ASP A 107 20.71 -7.26 -5.74
C ASP A 107 20.18 -5.84 -5.85
N ALA A 108 18.91 -5.61 -5.50
CA ALA A 108 18.26 -4.30 -5.53
C ALA A 108 18.83 -3.29 -4.52
N THR A 109 19.51 -3.76 -3.47
CA THR A 109 20.08 -2.90 -2.41
C THR A 109 21.59 -2.71 -2.50
N LYS A 110 22.30 -3.51 -3.33
CA LYS A 110 23.78 -3.56 -3.34
C LYS A 110 24.46 -2.22 -3.65
N ASP A 111 23.83 -1.42 -4.51
CA ASP A 111 24.36 -0.13 -5.00
C ASP A 111 23.82 1.06 -4.18
N CYS A 112 23.22 0.81 -3.01
CA CYS A 112 22.75 1.88 -2.13
C CYS A 112 23.91 2.61 -1.46
N GLU A 113 24.08 3.89 -1.80
CA GLU A 113 25.15 4.77 -1.28
C GLU A 113 24.76 5.45 0.05
N ASP A 114 23.46 5.60 0.32
CA ASP A 114 22.96 6.29 1.50
C ASP A 114 23.13 5.42 2.76
N LYS A 115 23.90 5.92 3.74
CA LYS A 115 24.27 5.17 4.93
C LYS A 115 23.06 4.78 5.79
N ASP A 116 22.12 5.71 5.99
CA ASP A 116 20.96 5.48 6.86
C ASP A 116 19.98 4.48 6.22
N ILE A 117 19.85 4.54 4.89
CA ILE A 117 19.07 3.55 4.13
C ILE A 117 19.77 2.19 4.15
N LYS A 118 21.09 2.17 3.96
CA LYS A 118 21.88 0.93 3.98
C LYS A 118 21.77 0.22 5.32
N GLU A 119 21.84 0.95 6.44
CA GLU A 119 21.63 0.38 7.78
C GLU A 119 20.25 -0.29 7.91
N LYS A 120 19.18 0.29 7.33
CA LYS A 120 17.84 -0.33 7.31
C LYS A 120 17.82 -1.61 6.49
N PHE A 121 18.52 -1.67 5.36
CA PHE A 121 18.62 -2.89 4.55
C PHE A 121 19.47 -3.96 5.22
N ASP A 122 20.55 -3.58 5.89
CA ASP A 122 21.41 -4.48 6.66
C ASP A 122 20.69 -5.08 7.88
N MET A 123 19.56 -4.52 8.33
CA MET A 123 18.72 -5.19 9.34
C MET A 123 17.93 -6.39 8.78
N ILE A 124 17.80 -6.52 7.45
CA ILE A 124 17.06 -7.60 6.80
C ILE A 124 18.02 -8.74 6.42
N GLN A 125 18.19 -9.66 7.37
CA GLN A 125 19.14 -10.77 7.22
C GLN A 125 18.51 -12.05 6.64
N ASP A 126 17.19 -12.21 6.76
CA ASP A 126 16.47 -13.39 6.30
C ASP A 126 15.11 -13.05 5.68
N TYR A 127 14.50 -14.07 5.05
CA TYR A 127 13.19 -13.92 4.39
C TYR A 127 12.08 -13.55 5.38
N SER A 128 12.13 -14.04 6.63
CA SER A 128 11.12 -13.72 7.66
C SER A 128 11.12 -12.23 7.99
N SER A 129 12.31 -11.63 8.07
CA SER A 129 12.50 -10.19 8.30
C SER A 129 12.06 -9.37 7.09
N LEU A 130 12.35 -9.84 5.86
CA LEU A 130 11.88 -9.21 4.62
C LEU A 130 10.36 -9.24 4.52
N GLU A 131 9.74 -10.38 4.81
CA GLU A 131 8.29 -10.58 4.79
C GLU A 131 7.58 -9.67 5.80
N LYS A 132 8.10 -9.57 7.04
CA LYS A 132 7.57 -8.64 8.06
C LYS A 132 7.66 -7.18 7.60
N SER A 133 8.78 -6.79 7.00
CA SER A 133 8.96 -5.43 6.45
C SER A 133 8.01 -5.17 5.27
N ALA A 134 7.78 -6.15 4.41
CA ALA A 134 6.81 -6.08 3.32
C ALA A 134 5.35 -6.06 3.81
N PHE A 135 5.04 -6.57 5.00
CA PHE A 135 3.70 -6.46 5.57
C PHE A 135 3.31 -4.99 5.87
N MET A 136 4.26 -4.17 6.34
CA MET A 136 4.04 -2.72 6.49
C MET A 136 3.71 -2.05 5.15
N PHE A 137 4.26 -2.58 4.06
CA PHE A 137 4.01 -2.12 2.71
C PHE A 137 2.60 -2.48 2.22
N PHE A 138 2.09 -3.69 2.52
CA PHE A 138 0.68 -4.03 2.24
C PHE A 138 -0.30 -3.09 2.95
N ASN A 139 -0.01 -2.73 4.20
CA ASN A 139 -0.83 -1.73 4.91
C ASN A 139 -0.78 -0.36 4.21
N SER A 140 0.38 0.05 3.70
CA SER A 140 0.54 1.29 2.93
C SER A 140 -0.23 1.28 1.60
N MET A 141 -0.27 0.15 0.89
CA MET A 141 -1.07 -0.04 -0.33
C MET A 141 -2.55 0.17 -0.07
N VAL A 142 -3.07 -0.54 0.93
CA VAL A 142 -4.48 -0.49 1.32
C VAL A 142 -4.86 0.92 1.75
N ASN A 143 -4.03 1.56 2.59
CA ASN A 143 -4.24 2.94 3.02
C ASN A 143 -4.16 3.95 1.86
N SER A 144 -3.41 3.62 0.82
CA SER A 144 -3.31 4.44 -0.40
C SER A 144 -4.40 4.14 -1.42
N GLY A 145 -5.30 3.19 -1.18
CA GLY A 145 -6.42 2.86 -2.06
C GLY A 145 -6.11 1.87 -3.19
N PHE A 146 -4.95 1.21 -3.18
CA PHE A 146 -4.55 0.18 -4.16
C PHE A 146 -4.96 -1.21 -3.68
N LEU A 147 -6.28 -1.44 -3.62
CA LEU A 147 -6.86 -2.65 -3.02
C LEU A 147 -6.67 -3.88 -3.91
N ASP A 148 -6.85 -3.72 -5.22
CA ASP A 148 -6.78 -4.82 -6.17
C ASP A 148 -5.35 -5.36 -6.27
N GLU A 149 -4.36 -4.46 -6.29
CA GLU A 149 -2.94 -4.81 -6.28
C GLU A 149 -2.54 -5.45 -4.95
N ALA A 150 -3.06 -4.94 -3.82
CA ALA A 150 -2.78 -5.53 -2.51
C ALA A 150 -3.36 -6.95 -2.44
N GLU A 151 -4.56 -7.16 -2.95
CA GLU A 151 -5.20 -8.49 -3.01
C GLU A 151 -4.43 -9.46 -3.91
N GLU A 152 -4.00 -9.01 -5.09
CA GLU A 152 -3.21 -9.83 -6.03
C GLU A 152 -1.89 -10.30 -5.40
N LEU A 153 -1.20 -9.39 -4.70
CA LEU A 153 0.07 -9.73 -4.06
C LEU A 153 -0.13 -10.63 -2.82
N LEU A 154 -1.20 -10.43 -2.05
CA LEU A 154 -1.53 -11.28 -0.88
C LEU A 154 -2.00 -12.69 -1.26
N LYS A 155 -2.49 -12.89 -2.50
CA LYS A 155 -2.80 -14.24 -3.02
C LYS A 155 -1.56 -15.11 -3.24
N LYS A 156 -0.37 -14.50 -3.30
CA LYS A 156 0.88 -15.22 -3.55
C LYS A 156 1.47 -15.68 -2.23
N ALA A 157 1.79 -16.97 -2.13
CA ALA A 157 2.34 -17.58 -0.91
C ALA A 157 3.77 -17.12 -0.59
N ILE A 158 4.44 -16.46 -1.53
CA ILE A 158 5.80 -15.95 -1.43
C ILE A 158 5.79 -14.51 -1.95
N LEU A 159 6.58 -13.65 -1.29
CA LEU A 159 6.67 -12.24 -1.63
C LEU A 159 7.05 -12.09 -3.11
N PRO A 160 6.21 -11.47 -3.93
CA PRO A 160 6.50 -11.31 -5.35
C PRO A 160 7.68 -10.39 -5.56
N VAL A 161 8.50 -10.64 -6.57
CA VAL A 161 9.68 -9.81 -6.90
C VAL A 161 9.32 -8.32 -7.09
N VAL A 162 8.15 -8.02 -7.67
CA VAL A 162 7.62 -6.65 -7.76
C VAL A 162 7.44 -5.99 -6.39
N ALA A 163 7.02 -6.75 -5.37
CA ALA A 163 6.85 -6.25 -4.01
C ALA A 163 8.20 -6.00 -3.33
N VAL A 164 9.22 -6.83 -3.60
CA VAL A 164 10.59 -6.63 -3.11
C VAL A 164 11.16 -5.31 -3.63
N HIS A 165 11.10 -5.06 -4.94
CA HIS A 165 11.59 -3.80 -5.50
C HIS A 165 10.79 -2.59 -5.01
N THR A 166 9.47 -2.73 -4.93
CA THR A 166 8.64 -1.60 -4.47
C THR A 166 8.87 -1.30 -2.99
N TYR A 167 9.21 -2.30 -2.17
CA TYR A 167 9.69 -2.08 -0.80
C TYR A 167 10.98 -1.26 -0.78
N VAL A 168 12.00 -1.64 -1.57
CA VAL A 168 13.28 -0.91 -1.64
C VAL A 168 13.07 0.54 -2.07
N ILE A 169 12.24 0.80 -3.09
CA ILE A 169 11.85 2.16 -3.50
C ILE A 169 11.18 2.90 -2.34
N GLY A 170 10.23 2.24 -1.67
CA GLY A 170 9.52 2.80 -0.52
C GLY A 170 10.43 3.20 0.64
N VAL A 171 11.50 2.45 0.90
CA VAL A 171 12.50 2.83 1.92
C VAL A 171 13.23 4.12 1.53
N GLY A 172 13.61 4.28 0.25
CA GLY A 172 14.20 5.52 -0.24
C GLY A 172 13.26 6.72 -0.04
N VAL A 173 11.98 6.56 -0.39
CA VAL A 173 10.95 7.58 -0.19
C VAL A 173 10.74 7.91 1.30
N ALA A 174 10.65 6.90 2.16
CA ALA A 174 10.44 7.08 3.59
C ALA A 174 11.65 7.74 4.29
N SER A 175 12.85 7.60 3.74
CA SER A 175 14.05 8.28 4.19
C SER A 175 14.21 9.69 3.60
N GLY A 176 13.29 10.14 2.74
CA GLY A 176 13.38 11.45 2.06
C GLY A 176 14.48 11.52 1.01
N ASN A 177 15.09 10.39 0.63
CA ASN A 177 16.13 10.35 -0.39
C ASN A 177 15.50 10.01 -1.76
N THR A 178 15.08 11.06 -2.45
CA THR A 178 14.44 11.00 -3.77
C THR A 178 15.33 10.33 -4.81
N ASN A 179 16.64 10.59 -4.78
CA ASN A 179 17.60 9.99 -5.70
C ASN A 179 17.73 8.48 -5.47
N ALA A 180 17.78 8.02 -4.23
CA ALA A 180 17.81 6.60 -3.90
C ALA A 180 16.54 5.88 -4.38
N ALA A 181 15.36 6.49 -4.20
CA ALA A 181 14.10 5.95 -4.70
C ALA A 181 14.08 5.84 -6.23
N LEU A 182 14.59 6.86 -6.94
CA LEU A 182 14.68 6.86 -8.40
C LEU A 182 15.66 5.81 -8.92
N LYS A 183 16.87 5.71 -8.33
CA LYS A 183 17.87 4.69 -8.65
C LYS A 183 17.29 3.27 -8.46
N ALA A 184 16.58 3.03 -7.36
CA ALA A 184 15.93 1.75 -7.09
C ALA A 184 14.85 1.40 -8.12
N PHE A 185 14.07 2.39 -8.58
CA PHE A 185 13.08 2.19 -9.64
C PHE A 185 13.72 1.91 -11.01
N GLN A 186 14.80 2.62 -11.33
CA GLN A 186 15.57 2.37 -12.56
C GLN A 186 16.19 0.97 -12.54
N HIS A 187 16.74 0.55 -11.40
CA HIS A 187 17.23 -0.81 -11.22
C HIS A 187 16.13 -1.84 -11.44
N MET A 188 14.96 -1.69 -10.83
CA MET A 188 13.80 -2.58 -11.04
C MET A 188 13.47 -2.75 -12.53
N SER A 189 13.46 -1.64 -13.27
CA SER A 189 13.18 -1.65 -14.71
C SER A 189 14.31 -2.34 -15.50
N ALA A 190 15.57 -2.07 -15.15
CA ALA A 190 16.74 -2.70 -15.78
C ALA A 190 16.84 -4.21 -15.52
N SER A 191 16.34 -4.67 -14.36
CA SER A 191 16.21 -6.10 -14.02
C SER A 191 15.04 -6.79 -14.74
N GLY A 192 14.31 -6.10 -15.62
CA GLY A 192 13.17 -6.64 -16.36
C GLY A 192 11.91 -6.83 -15.51
N VAL A 193 11.86 -6.27 -14.31
CA VAL A 193 10.71 -6.37 -13.41
C VAL A 193 9.76 -5.21 -13.71
N ALA A 194 8.57 -5.52 -14.23
CA ALA A 194 7.58 -4.50 -14.57
C ALA A 194 7.00 -3.84 -13.30
N PRO A 195 7.07 -2.50 -13.16
CA PRO A 195 6.40 -1.77 -12.09
C PRO A 195 4.87 -1.88 -12.23
N ASN A 196 4.17 -1.98 -11.11
CA ASN A 196 2.71 -1.90 -11.08
C ASN A 196 2.24 -0.48 -10.74
N SER A 197 0.93 -0.25 -10.79
CA SER A 197 0.29 1.04 -10.48
C SER A 197 0.69 1.61 -9.11
N TYR A 198 0.85 0.75 -8.11
CA TYR A 198 1.30 1.15 -6.78
C TYR A 198 2.77 1.53 -6.76
N THR A 199 3.64 0.79 -7.46
CA THR A 199 5.06 1.15 -7.61
C THR A 199 5.22 2.55 -8.18
N TYR A 200 4.48 2.89 -9.24
CA TYR A 200 4.45 4.26 -9.78
C TYR A 200 3.97 5.27 -8.74
N ALA A 201 2.88 4.96 -8.04
CA ALA A 201 2.33 5.88 -7.05
C ALA A 201 3.30 6.16 -5.88
N VAL A 202 4.04 5.15 -5.42
CA VAL A 202 5.07 5.30 -4.39
C VAL A 202 6.20 6.20 -4.89
N LEU A 203 6.74 5.91 -6.09
CA LEU A 203 7.80 6.72 -6.67
C LEU A 203 7.34 8.17 -6.87
N ILE A 204 6.18 8.40 -7.52
CA ILE A 204 5.66 9.73 -7.82
C ILE A 204 5.51 10.55 -6.54
N LYS A 205 4.94 9.98 -5.47
CA LYS A 205 4.83 10.66 -4.17
C LYS A 205 6.19 11.06 -3.61
N GLY A 206 7.19 10.18 -3.73
CA GLY A 206 8.56 10.48 -3.33
C GLY A 206 9.21 11.58 -4.16
N LEU A 207 9.09 11.53 -5.49
CA LEU A 207 9.62 12.55 -6.39
C LEU A 207 8.99 13.92 -6.12
N THR A 208 7.69 13.99 -5.83
CA THR A 208 7.01 15.26 -5.54
C THR A 208 7.36 15.87 -4.18
N ALA A 209 8.07 15.13 -3.31
CA ALA A 209 8.58 15.68 -2.05
C ALA A 209 9.80 16.59 -2.25
N ASP A 210 10.51 16.46 -3.38
CA ASP A 210 11.64 17.30 -3.75
C ASP A 210 11.26 18.16 -4.99
N PRO A 211 11.24 19.50 -4.87
CA PRO A 211 10.90 20.39 -5.98
C PRO A 211 11.73 20.15 -7.25
N ASN A 212 12.98 19.69 -7.11
CA ASN A 212 13.87 19.44 -8.25
C ASN A 212 13.40 18.29 -9.15
N TYR A 213 12.54 17.40 -8.63
CA TYR A 213 12.06 16.22 -9.33
C TYR A 213 10.60 16.33 -9.79
N CYS A 214 9.97 17.50 -9.70
CA CYS A 214 8.60 17.71 -10.19
C CYS A 214 8.44 17.35 -11.67
N GLY A 215 9.45 17.66 -12.50
CA GLY A 215 9.46 17.29 -13.91
C GLY A 215 9.49 15.78 -14.14
N ASP A 216 10.25 15.04 -13.32
CA ASP A 216 10.29 13.57 -13.42
C ASP A 216 9.02 12.94 -12.87
N ALA A 217 8.44 13.48 -11.79
CA ALA A 217 7.14 13.05 -11.28
C ALA A 217 6.04 13.17 -12.35
N LYS A 218 6.04 14.27 -13.12
CA LYS A 218 5.17 14.46 -14.29
C LYS A 218 5.39 13.39 -15.36
N LYS A 219 6.65 13.10 -15.72
CA LYS A 219 6.98 12.05 -16.70
C LYS A 219 6.47 10.68 -16.27
N PHE A 220 6.71 10.28 -15.02
CA PHE A 220 6.27 8.98 -14.51
C PHE A 220 4.74 8.88 -14.39
N LEU A 221 4.05 9.97 -14.07
CA LEU A 221 2.59 10.01 -14.09
C LEU A 221 2.04 9.77 -15.51
N LEU A 222 2.63 10.41 -16.52
CA LEU A 222 2.24 10.21 -17.92
C LEU A 222 2.59 8.80 -18.41
N GLU A 223 3.76 8.27 -18.06
CA GLU A 223 4.17 6.91 -18.39
C GLU A 223 3.22 5.86 -17.79
N MET A 224 2.82 6.04 -16.52
CA MET A 224 1.81 5.21 -15.86
C MET A 224 0.50 5.17 -16.67
N MET A 225 0.04 6.32 -17.15
CA MET A 225 -1.15 6.43 -17.98
C MET A 225 -0.97 5.77 -19.36
N ASP A 226 0.19 5.94 -19.99
CA ASP A 226 0.52 5.33 -21.29
C ASP A 226 0.59 3.81 -21.22
N LYS A 227 0.94 3.26 -20.06
CA LYS A 227 0.87 1.83 -19.75
C LYS A 227 -0.55 1.36 -19.40
N GLY A 228 -1.56 2.21 -19.54
CA GLY A 228 -2.97 1.89 -19.25
C GLY A 228 -3.31 1.82 -17.76
N MET A 229 -2.38 2.18 -16.88
CA MET A 229 -2.61 2.15 -15.43
C MET A 229 -3.35 3.42 -15.00
N ARG A 230 -4.34 3.27 -14.12
CA ARG A 230 -5.14 4.41 -13.65
C ARG A 230 -4.50 5.05 -12.40
N PRO A 231 -3.97 6.28 -12.47
CA PRO A 231 -3.52 6.97 -11.27
C PRO A 231 -4.71 7.30 -10.39
N ASN A 232 -4.53 7.11 -9.08
CA ASN A 232 -5.56 7.47 -8.10
C ASN A 232 -5.48 8.95 -7.72
N ALA A 233 -6.47 9.41 -6.94
CA ALA A 233 -6.56 10.79 -6.49
C ALA A 233 -5.29 11.30 -5.80
N ALA A 234 -4.69 10.50 -4.93
CA ALA A 234 -3.47 10.89 -4.24
C ALA A 234 -2.29 11.05 -5.22
N THR A 235 -2.14 10.15 -6.20
CA THR A 235 -1.03 10.16 -7.15
C THR A 235 -1.01 11.41 -8.02
N TYR A 236 -2.12 11.73 -8.71
CA TYR A 236 -2.13 12.92 -9.57
C TYR A 236 -2.22 14.24 -8.77
N THR A 237 -2.83 14.22 -7.57
CA THR A 237 -2.85 15.40 -6.69
C THR A 237 -1.44 15.76 -6.23
N ALA A 238 -0.60 14.77 -5.92
CA ALA A 238 0.79 15.01 -5.50
C ALA A 238 1.59 15.75 -6.57
N VAL A 239 1.44 15.39 -7.84
CA VAL A 239 2.16 16.07 -8.95
C VAL A 239 1.65 17.51 -9.15
N ILE A 240 0.33 17.71 -9.13
CA ILE A 240 -0.27 19.05 -9.24
C ILE A 240 0.11 19.92 -8.03
N GLU A 241 0.14 19.33 -6.84
CA GLU A 241 0.62 19.98 -5.62
C GLU A 241 2.09 20.39 -5.73
N GLY A 242 2.95 19.55 -6.31
CA GLY A 242 4.35 19.87 -6.59
C GLY A 242 4.51 21.12 -7.49
N PHE A 243 3.74 21.21 -8.59
CA PHE A 243 3.71 22.42 -9.43
C PHE A 243 3.16 23.64 -8.69
N ALA A 244 2.13 23.45 -7.87
CA ALA A 244 1.58 24.54 -7.06
C ALA A 244 2.60 25.04 -6.02
N MET A 245 3.44 24.18 -5.42
CA MET A 245 4.38 24.61 -4.38
C MET A 245 5.51 25.51 -4.89
N GLN A 246 5.82 25.55 -6.19
CA GLN A 246 6.92 26.34 -6.75
C GLN A 246 6.64 27.86 -6.77
N GLU A 247 5.37 28.27 -6.61
CA GLU A 247 4.98 29.69 -6.52
C GLU A 247 5.30 30.55 -7.75
N ASP A 248 5.65 29.94 -8.89
CA ASP A 248 5.92 30.63 -10.14
C ASP A 248 4.87 30.35 -11.22
N LYS A 249 4.70 31.31 -12.14
CA LYS A 249 3.69 31.23 -13.20
C LYS A 249 3.98 30.14 -14.24
N ALA A 250 5.25 29.81 -14.47
CA ALA A 250 5.63 28.81 -15.45
C ALA A 250 5.28 27.40 -14.95
N ALA A 251 5.59 27.08 -13.68
CA ALA A 251 5.20 25.82 -13.06
C ALA A 251 3.67 25.67 -12.96
N GLU A 252 2.94 26.76 -12.64
CA GLU A 252 1.47 26.71 -12.67
C GLU A 252 0.94 26.39 -14.06
N GLU A 253 1.53 26.96 -15.11
CA GLU A 253 1.13 26.68 -16.50
C GLU A 253 1.48 25.25 -16.90
N GLU A 254 2.65 24.74 -16.50
CA GLU A 254 3.01 23.33 -16.68
C GLU A 254 2.04 22.38 -15.98
N GLY A 255 1.58 22.73 -14.77
CA GLY A 255 0.56 21.99 -14.05
C GLY A 255 -0.77 21.96 -14.82
N LYS A 256 -1.17 23.05 -15.46
CA LYS A 256 -2.39 23.09 -16.29
C LYS A 256 -2.24 22.27 -17.58
N GLN A 257 -1.07 22.34 -18.22
CA GLN A 257 -0.75 21.50 -19.38
C GLN A 257 -0.78 20.01 -19.02
N LEU A 258 -0.29 19.63 -17.84
CA LEU A 258 -0.41 18.27 -17.34
C LEU A 258 -1.89 17.86 -17.21
N VAL A 259 -2.74 18.70 -16.60
CA VAL A 259 -4.18 18.41 -16.47
C VAL A 259 -4.84 18.21 -17.84
N GLU A 260 -4.49 19.02 -18.82
CA GLU A 260 -4.97 18.88 -20.20
C GLU A 260 -4.53 17.56 -20.84
N LEU A 261 -3.26 17.18 -20.68
CA LEU A 261 -2.75 15.89 -21.15
C LEU A 261 -3.44 14.70 -20.46
N MET A 262 -3.69 14.80 -19.15
CA MET A 262 -4.44 13.77 -18.42
C MET A 262 -5.84 13.60 -19.00
N MET A 263 -6.55 14.70 -19.26
CA MET A 263 -7.89 14.68 -19.85
C MET A 263 -7.89 14.07 -21.25
N HIS A 264 -6.91 14.41 -22.10
CA HIS A 264 -6.73 13.80 -23.42
C HIS A 264 -6.46 12.30 -23.37
N LYS A 265 -5.81 11.81 -22.31
CA LYS A 265 -5.59 10.38 -22.05
C LYS A 265 -6.80 9.69 -21.39
N GLY A 266 -7.92 10.40 -21.23
CA GLY A 266 -9.16 9.85 -20.65
C GLY A 266 -9.22 9.92 -19.12
N PHE A 267 -8.35 10.69 -18.48
CA PHE A 267 -8.27 10.84 -17.04
C PHE A 267 -8.70 12.25 -16.61
N VAL A 268 -9.92 12.37 -16.09
CA VAL A 268 -10.44 13.63 -15.57
C VAL A 268 -10.15 13.74 -14.07
N PRO A 269 -9.39 14.75 -13.60
CA PRO A 269 -9.17 14.95 -12.16
C PRO A 269 -10.48 15.15 -11.40
N ASN A 270 -10.66 14.40 -10.32
CA ASN A 270 -11.84 14.52 -9.47
C ASN A 270 -11.58 15.51 -8.32
N ALA A 271 -12.11 16.74 -8.44
CA ALA A 271 -11.90 17.80 -7.46
C ALA A 271 -12.32 17.40 -6.03
N LYS A 272 -13.41 16.64 -5.87
CA LYS A 272 -13.86 16.16 -4.54
C LYS A 272 -12.82 15.22 -3.93
N ALA A 273 -12.30 14.28 -4.72
CA ALA A 273 -11.26 13.36 -4.25
C ALA A 273 -9.94 14.08 -3.96
N MET A 274 -9.58 15.10 -4.75
CA MET A 274 -8.42 15.96 -4.47
C MET A 274 -8.58 16.71 -3.14
N MET A 275 -9.75 17.28 -2.89
CA MET A 275 -10.03 17.99 -1.64
C MET A 275 -9.89 17.08 -0.40
N GLU A 276 -10.27 15.81 -0.52
CA GLU A 276 -10.05 14.81 0.54
C GLU A 276 -8.56 14.56 0.79
N VAL A 277 -7.75 14.45 -0.27
CA VAL A 277 -6.28 14.28 -0.17
C VAL A 277 -5.62 15.53 0.43
N LEU A 278 -6.10 16.72 0.07
CA LEU A 278 -5.53 18.00 0.51
C LEU A 278 -6.00 18.43 1.92
N LYS A 279 -6.78 17.60 2.63
CA LYS A 279 -7.20 17.90 4.01
C LYS A 279 -5.98 18.14 4.89
N GLY A 280 -5.97 19.25 5.61
CA GLY A 280 -4.87 19.65 6.49
C GLY A 280 -3.75 20.43 5.80
N ARG A 281 -3.77 20.59 4.46
CA ARG A 281 -2.83 21.46 3.75
C ARG A 281 -3.18 22.95 3.94
N PRO A 282 -2.21 23.88 3.77
CA PRO A 282 -2.47 25.32 3.84
C PRO A 282 -3.54 25.78 2.83
N LYS A 283 -4.52 26.58 3.26
CA LYS A 283 -5.60 27.08 2.38
C LYS A 283 -5.09 27.74 1.08
N PRO A 284 -4.02 28.56 1.09
CA PRO A 284 -3.49 29.14 -0.15
C PRO A 284 -3.03 28.07 -1.14
N LEU A 285 -2.35 27.03 -0.65
CA LEU A 285 -1.91 25.90 -1.48
C LEU A 285 -3.09 25.14 -2.07
N ILE A 286 -4.10 24.80 -1.25
CA ILE A 286 -5.32 24.13 -1.73
C ILE A 286 -5.96 24.93 -2.87
N ARG A 287 -6.08 26.26 -2.70
CA ARG A 287 -6.66 27.12 -3.73
C ARG A 287 -5.85 27.06 -5.04
N ARG A 288 -4.52 27.06 -4.97
CA ARG A 288 -3.65 26.99 -6.16
C ARG A 288 -3.76 25.63 -6.85
N VAL A 289 -3.73 24.53 -6.09
CA VAL A 289 -3.92 23.17 -6.62
C VAL A 289 -5.26 23.03 -7.34
N ILE A 290 -6.34 23.51 -6.72
CA ILE A 290 -7.68 23.45 -7.31
C ILE A 290 -7.81 24.36 -8.54
N ASN A 291 -7.16 25.54 -8.52
CA ASN A 291 -7.13 26.42 -9.70
C ASN A 291 -6.42 25.76 -10.89
N ILE A 292 -5.29 25.07 -10.66
CA ILE A 292 -4.59 24.31 -11.71
C ILE A 292 -5.51 23.19 -12.23
N ALA A 293 -6.08 22.39 -11.33
CA ALA A 293 -6.92 21.24 -11.67
C ALA A 293 -8.22 21.60 -12.41
N LEU A 294 -8.83 22.76 -12.09
CA LEU A 294 -10.07 23.22 -12.71
C LEU A 294 -9.87 24.18 -13.89
N SER A 295 -8.62 24.46 -14.26
CA SER A 295 -8.29 25.45 -15.30
C SER A 295 -8.95 25.18 -16.65
N LYS A 296 -9.21 23.91 -16.97
CA LYS A 296 -9.80 23.45 -18.25
C LYS A 296 -11.23 22.92 -18.13
N LEU A 297 -11.81 22.91 -16.93
CA LEU A 297 -13.17 22.43 -16.68
C LEU A 297 -14.22 23.57 -16.67
N LYS A 298 -13.78 24.82 -16.85
CA LYS A 298 -14.63 26.02 -16.88
C LYS A 298 -14.84 26.59 -18.28
N GLY A 299 -14.55 25.82 -19.32
CA GLY A 299 -14.78 26.18 -20.73
C GLY A 299 -16.16 25.79 -21.20
#